data_AF-A0A359GX61-F1
#
_entry.id   AF-A0A359GX61-F1
#
_cell.length_a   1.000
_cell.length_b   1.000
_cell.length_c   1.000
_cell.angle_alpha   90.00
_cell.angle_beta   90.00
_cell.angle_gamma   90.00
#
_symmetry.space_group_name_H-M   'P 1'
#
loop_
_entity.id
_entity.type
_entity.pdbx_description
1 polymer ?
#
loop_
_entity_poly.entity_id
_entity_poly.type
_entity_poly.pdbx_seq_one_letter_code
_entity_poly.pdbx_strand_id
1 'polypeptide(L)' 'SFAAEFSYELLGSRQGEIVELHFVNPHVHIFFTVKTDSGEEEIWDAQSSAPRNLLTRGWNPDTIKV' A
#
# COMPACT_ATOMS: atom_id res chain seq x y z
N SER A 1 4.81 5.49 16.37
CA SER A 1 6.09 5.50 15.63
C SER A 1 6.05 4.37 14.61
N PHE A 2 6.51 4.59 13.36
CA PHE A 2 6.53 3.54 12.32
C PHE A 2 7.12 2.21 12.81
N ALA A 3 8.22 2.28 13.56
CA ALA A 3 8.91 1.12 14.13
C ALA A 3 8.10 0.26 15.13
N ALA A 4 6.96 0.74 15.63
CA ALA A 4 6.10 -0.03 16.54
C ALA A 4 4.95 -0.75 15.82
N GLU A 5 4.62 -0.33 14.60
CA GLU A 5 3.50 -0.88 13.81
C GLU A 5 3.97 -2.00 12.86
N PHE A 6 5.24 -1.95 12.43
CA PHE A 6 5.78 -2.90 11.45
C PHE A 6 6.83 -3.82 12.10
N SER A 7 6.72 -5.12 11.80
CA SER A 7 7.74 -6.11 12.19
C SER A 7 8.99 -5.95 11.33
N TYR A 8 10.16 -5.87 11.97
CA TYR A 8 11.46 -5.91 11.29
C TYR A 8 11.93 -7.33 10.95
N GLU A 9 11.24 -8.35 11.48
CA GLU A 9 11.62 -9.76 11.33
C GLU A 9 10.84 -10.44 10.21
N LEU A 10 9.64 -9.94 9.90
CA LEU A 10 8.74 -10.52 8.92
C LEU A 10 8.81 -9.72 7.62
N LEU A 11 9.75 -10.11 6.77
CA LEU A 11 9.91 -9.56 5.42
C LEU A 11 9.25 -10.49 4.41
N GLY A 12 8.53 -9.91 3.45
CA GLY A 12 7.87 -10.67 2.39
C GLY A 12 7.52 -9.81 1.19
N SER A 13 7.08 -10.46 0.13
CA SER A 13 6.47 -9.81 -1.02
C SER A 13 5.07 -10.38 -1.25
N ARG A 14 4.18 -9.53 -1.74
CA ARG A 14 2.82 -9.88 -2.17
C ARG A 14 2.55 -9.19 -3.50
N GLN A 15 1.77 -9.85 -4.34
CA GLN A 15 1.32 -9.32 -5.61
C GLN A 15 -0.20 -9.38 -5.66
N GLY A 16 -0.79 -8.33 -6.22
CA GLY A 16 -2.22 -8.14 -6.18
C GLY A 16 -2.71 -7.09 -7.14
N GLU A 17 -4.02 -7.05 -7.34
CA GLU A 17 -4.70 -5.98 -8.07
C GLU A 17 -5.09 -4.87 -7.10
N ILE A 18 -4.84 -3.62 -7.46
CA ILE A 18 -5.18 -2.47 -6.63
C ILE A 18 -6.68 -2.24 -6.74
N VAL A 19 -7.37 -2.16 -5.61
CA VAL A 19 -8.82 -1.95 -5.56
C VAL A 19 -9.20 -0.56 -5.07
N GLU A 20 -8.32 0.07 -4.29
CA GLU A 20 -8.58 1.41 -3.75
C GLU A 20 -7.27 2.14 -3.43
N LEU A 21 -7.26 3.46 -3.65
CA LEU A 21 -6.13 4.33 -3.33
C LEU A 21 -6.59 5.51 -2.50
N HIS A 22 -6.00 5.67 -1.31
CA HIS A 22 -6.21 6.85 -0.47
C HIS A 22 -4.98 7.74 -0.54
N PHE A 23 -4.99 8.72 -1.46
CA PHE A 23 -3.90 9.69 -1.60
C PHE A 23 -4.08 10.90 -0.66
N VAL A 24 -4.18 10.64 0.65
CA VAL A 24 -4.46 11.65 1.68
C VAL A 24 -3.34 11.74 2.72
N ASN A 25 -3.27 12.87 3.43
CA ASN A 25 -2.30 13.08 4.51
C ASN A 25 -2.86 12.46 5.82
N PRO A 26 -2.09 11.74 6.66
CA PRO A 26 -0.63 11.75 6.79
C PRO A 26 0.15 10.77 5.89
N HIS A 27 -0.45 9.65 5.48
CA HIS A 27 0.20 8.63 4.65
C HIS A 27 -0.73 8.20 3.54
N VAL A 28 -0.18 7.94 2.35
CA VAL A 28 -0.95 7.34 1.27
C VAL A 28 -1.09 5.84 1.53
N HIS A 29 -2.32 5.36 1.48
CA HIS A 29 -2.69 3.95 1.63
C HIS A 29 -3.10 3.36 0.27
N ILE A 30 -2.64 2.15 0.00
CA ILE A 30 -2.93 1.39 -1.23
C ILE A 30 -3.58 0.08 -0.79
N PHE A 31 -4.82 -0.15 -1.21
CA PHE A 31 -5.55 -1.38 -0.94
C PHE A 31 -5.49 -2.29 -2.15
N PHE A 32 -5.15 -3.56 -1.95
CA PHE A 32 -4.98 -4.51 -3.05
C PHE A 32 -5.39 -5.94 -2.65
N THR A 33 -5.82 -6.72 -3.64
CA THR A 33 -6.23 -8.11 -3.45
C THR A 33 -5.02 -9.04 -3.48
N VAL A 34 -4.91 -9.92 -2.50
CA VAL A 34 -3.88 -10.96 -2.46
C VAL A 34 -4.58 -12.31 -2.49
N LYS A 35 -4.16 -13.17 -3.42
CA LYS A 35 -4.58 -14.58 -3.43
C LYS A 35 -3.75 -15.36 -2.44
N THR A 36 -4.41 -16.02 -1.51
CA THR A 36 -3.79 -16.93 -0.55
C THR A 36 -3.56 -18.31 -1.19
N ASP A 37 -2.74 -19.13 -0.56
CA ASP A 37 -2.48 -20.50 -1.02
C ASP A 37 -3.74 -21.39 -1.00
N SER A 38 -4.76 -21.01 -0.21
CA SER A 38 -6.08 -21.67 -0.18
C SER A 38 -7.00 -21.24 -1.32
N GLY A 39 -6.59 -20.26 -2.14
CA GLY A 39 -7.39 -19.71 -3.24
C GLY A 39 -8.39 -18.63 -2.83
N GLU A 40 -8.33 -18.18 -1.58
CA GLU A 40 -9.15 -17.06 -1.09
C GLU A 40 -8.51 -15.72 -1.45
N GLU A 41 -9.33 -14.70 -1.65
CA GLU A 41 -8.87 -13.32 -1.89
C GLU A 41 -9.02 -12.51 -0.61
N GLU A 42 -7.91 -11.90 -0.19
CA GLU A 42 -7.86 -11.00 0.96
C GLU A 42 -7.52 -9.59 0.50
N ILE A 43 -8.09 -8.56 1.14
CA ILE A 43 -7.70 -7.17 0.90
C ILE A 43 -6.61 -6.80 1.90
N TRP A 44 -5.48 -6.34 1.36
CA TRP A 44 -4.33 -5.89 2.12
C TRP A 44 -4.15 -4.38 2.00
N ASP A 45 -3.72 -3.74 3.09
CA ASP A 45 -3.34 -2.32 3.14
C ASP A 45 -1.81 -2.19 3.12
N ALA A 46 -1.30 -1.42 2.15
CA ALA A 46 0.07 -0.95 2.14
C ALA A 46 0.13 0.55 2.44
N GLN A 47 0.80 0.89 3.54
CA GLN A 47 1.11 2.28 3.90
C GLN A 47 2.41 2.75 3.24
N SER A 48 2.39 3.96 2.67
CA SER A 48 3.56 4.57 2.04
C SER A 48 3.95 5.91 2.70
N SER A 49 4.74 6.72 2.01
CA SER A 49 5.12 8.06 2.47
C SER A 49 3.95 9.05 2.39
N ALA A 50 4.11 10.20 3.05
CA ALA A 50 3.13 11.29 2.94
C ALA A 50 2.96 11.76 1.48
N PRO A 51 1.76 12.22 1.08
CA PRO A 51 1.46 12.66 -0.29
C PRO A 51 2.50 13.63 -0.86
N ARG A 52 2.97 14.59 -0.05
CA ARG A 52 3.96 15.58 -0.46
C ARG A 52 5.27 14.95 -0.92
N ASN A 53 5.72 13.89 -0.25
CA ASN A 53 6.96 13.20 -0.59
C ASN A 53 6.81 12.33 -1.85
N LEU A 54 5.60 11.84 -2.11
CA LEU A 54 5.30 11.08 -3.32
C LEU A 54 5.20 12.00 -4.54
N LEU A 55 4.52 13.14 -4.39
CA LEU A 55 4.43 14.18 -5.42
C LEU A 55 5.79 14.68 -5.87
N THR A 56 6.73 14.91 -4.94
CA THR A 56 8.11 15.31 -5.30
C THR A 56 8.89 14.22 -6.03
N ARG A 57 8.45 12.97 -5.94
CA ARG A 57 9.01 11.81 -6.66
C ARG A 57 8.24 11.51 -7.96
N GLY A 58 7.29 12.37 -8.35
CA GLY A 58 6.51 12.23 -9.58
C GLY A 58 5.26 11.35 -9.46
N TRP A 59 4.92 10.86 -8.26
CA TRP A 59 3.70 10.10 -8.02
C TRP A 59 2.55 11.05 -7.68
N ASN A 60 1.45 10.90 -8.40
CA ASN A 60 0.21 11.62 -8.19
C ASN A 60 -0.96 10.62 -8.06
N PRO A 61 -2.16 11.06 -7.64
CA PRO A 61 -3.32 10.18 -7.54
C PRO A 61 -3.63 9.40 -8.83
N ASP A 62 -3.34 9.99 -10.00
CA ASP A 62 -3.57 9.37 -11.32
C ASP A 62 -2.46 8.38 -11.74
N THR A 63 -1.37 8.28 -10.97
CA THR A 63 -0.23 7.38 -11.26
C THR A 63 -0.60 5.94 -10.99
N ILE A 64 -1.47 5.71 -10.01
CA ILE A 64 -1.98 4.40 -9.64
C ILE A 64 -3.41 4.33 -10.15
N LYS A 65 -3.62 3.53 -11.19
CA LYS A 65 -4.96 3.28 -11.75
C LYS A 65 -5.56 2.07 -11.07
N VAL A 66 -6.82 2.22 -10.66
CA VAL A 66 -7.75 1.14 -10.29
C VAL A 66 -8.58 0.83 -11.51
#